data_AF-A0A0F8XAI4-F1
#
_entry.id   AF-A0A0F8XAI4-F1
#
_cell.length_a   1.000
_cell.length_b   1.000
_cell.length_c   1.000
_cell.angle_alpha   90.00
_cell.angle_beta   90.00
_cell.angle_gamma   90.00
#
_symmetry.space_group_name_H-M   'P 1'
#
loop_
_entity.id
_entity.type
_entity.pdbx_description
1 polymer ?
#
loop_
_entity_poly.entity_id
_entity_poly.type
_entity_poly.pdbx_seq_one_letter_code
_entity_poly.pdbx_strand_id
1 'polypeptide(L)'
;VWAYTAHNGTLGGRFRGTEKDTTMPIKWAACVWTEGRLRKRGYAALLAPRPSIWCTLSRTRHWDRSPLVVIRHLSEEAIQRGHDGLGDFGAENFPIEYPKRKGRFFNLGAGRGTGGGNNASTRALLAPGPDGPVATERFEMFREGTELSEALLYLEKALQEKRIDGELARKVDSYLDRRSEIFIRDWYSRGTAFINRWSIAGQFESDAKLLELAGEVAAVSVR
;
A
#
# COMPACT_ATOMS: atom_id res chain seq x y z
N VAL A 1 10.77 13.99 16.54
CA VAL A 1 10.76 12.73 15.77
C VAL A 1 10.94 13.07 14.30
N TRP A 2 11.71 12.29 13.54
CA TRP A 2 12.08 12.65 12.16
C TRP A 2 11.45 11.71 11.13
N ALA A 3 11.04 12.31 10.01
CA ALA A 3 10.58 11.61 8.82
C ALA A 3 11.59 11.78 7.69
N TYR A 4 11.71 10.76 6.84
CA TYR A 4 12.59 10.75 5.68
C TYR A 4 11.84 10.21 4.47
N THR A 5 11.46 11.12 3.58
CA THR A 5 10.82 10.79 2.31
C THR A 5 11.84 11.01 1.20
N ALA A 6 12.32 9.92 0.62
CA ALA A 6 13.36 9.99 -0.40
C ALA A 6 13.31 8.79 -1.33
N HIS A 7 14.03 8.89 -2.44
CA HIS A 7 14.25 7.78 -3.37
C HIS A 7 14.75 6.50 -2.68
N ASN A 8 15.57 6.65 -1.65
CA ASN A 8 16.23 5.58 -0.92
C ASN A 8 15.80 5.47 0.56
N GLY A 9 14.59 5.89 0.92
CA GLY A 9 14.08 5.71 2.28
C GLY A 9 14.08 4.24 2.68
N THR A 10 14.59 3.91 3.88
CA THR A 10 14.67 2.52 4.35
C THR A 10 14.22 2.40 5.80
N LEU A 11 13.79 1.19 6.16
CA LEU A 11 13.47 0.82 7.53
C LEU A 11 14.69 1.01 8.45
N GLY A 12 14.52 1.68 9.59
CA GLY A 12 15.57 1.86 10.59
C GLY A 12 16.64 2.91 10.22
N GLY A 13 16.37 3.77 9.24
CA GLY A 13 17.26 4.85 8.85
C GLY A 13 17.65 5.79 10.01
N ARG A 14 18.79 6.46 9.88
CA ARG A 14 19.28 7.43 10.86
C ARG A 14 19.91 8.62 10.15
N PHE A 15 19.65 9.83 10.63
CA PHE A 15 20.43 11.00 10.25
C PHE A 15 21.68 11.09 11.12
N ARG A 16 22.81 11.44 10.52
CA ARG A 16 24.04 11.73 11.28
C ARG A 16 23.95 13.14 11.85
N GLY A 17 24.25 13.27 13.13
CA GLY A 17 24.41 14.58 13.77
C GLY A 17 25.73 15.24 13.39
N THR A 18 25.90 16.48 13.83
CA THR A 18 27.16 17.24 13.68
C THR A 18 28.24 16.75 14.65
N GLU A 19 27.84 16.14 15.77
CA GLU A 19 28.73 15.54 16.74
C GLU A 19 29.09 14.09 16.37
N LYS A 20 30.31 13.68 16.72
CA LYS A 20 30.78 12.31 16.51
C LYS A 20 29.85 11.32 17.23
N ASP A 21 29.52 10.22 16.55
CA ASP A 21 28.67 9.12 17.03
C ASP A 21 27.23 9.51 17.41
N THR A 22 26.84 10.77 17.23
CA THR A 22 25.47 11.23 17.45
C THR A 22 24.63 10.96 16.21
N THR A 23 23.48 10.29 16.41
CA THR A 23 22.55 9.99 15.33
C THR A 23 21.12 10.20 15.77
N MET A 24 20.27 10.57 14.82
CA MET A 24 18.86 10.85 15.04
C MET A 24 18.05 9.79 14.29
N PRO A 25 17.27 8.94 14.98
CA PRO A 25 16.53 7.88 14.32
C PRO A 25 15.40 8.46 13.46
N ILE A 26 15.27 7.91 12.26
CA ILE A 26 14.11 8.14 11.39
C ILE A 26 13.00 7.20 11.87
N LYS A 27 11.86 7.77 12.27
CA LYS A 27 10.70 6.97 12.70
C LYS A 27 9.71 6.72 11.58
N TRP A 28 9.69 7.58 10.56
CA TRP A 28 8.90 7.39 9.34
C TRP A 28 9.80 7.50 8.13
N ALA A 29 9.97 6.40 7.40
CA ALA A 29 10.62 6.38 6.12
C ALA A 29 9.59 6.17 5.02
N ALA A 30 9.72 6.89 3.90
CA ALA A 30 8.96 6.61 2.69
C ALA A 30 9.91 6.52 1.51
N CYS A 31 9.68 5.54 0.64
CA CYS A 31 10.62 5.19 -0.41
C CYS A 31 10.00 5.10 -1.80
N VAL A 32 10.84 5.36 -2.80
CA VAL A 32 10.45 5.30 -4.22
C VAL A 32 11.07 4.09 -4.92
N TRP A 33 12.39 3.89 -4.76
CA TRP A 33 13.14 2.91 -5.57
C TRP A 33 13.74 1.77 -4.75
N THR A 34 13.61 1.84 -3.44
CA THR A 34 14.24 0.89 -2.48
C THR A 34 13.23 -0.07 -1.86
N GLU A 35 12.07 -0.22 -2.48
CA GLU A 35 10.94 -1.02 -1.98
C GLU A 35 11.17 -2.54 -1.97
N GLY A 36 12.33 -3.00 -2.44
CA GLY A 36 12.66 -4.41 -2.53
C GLY A 36 11.79 -5.18 -3.53
N ARG A 37 11.66 -6.49 -3.32
CA ARG A 37 10.83 -7.40 -4.13
C ARG A 37 9.60 -7.81 -3.33
N LEU A 38 8.53 -8.18 -4.05
CA LEU A 38 7.41 -8.89 -3.41
C LEU A 38 7.93 -10.23 -2.85
N ARG A 39 7.42 -10.62 -1.68
CA ARG A 39 7.76 -11.87 -1.02
C ARG A 39 6.48 -12.59 -0.66
N LYS A 40 6.49 -13.91 -0.79
CA LYS A 40 5.38 -14.76 -0.33
C LYS A 40 5.12 -14.44 1.14
N ARG A 41 3.90 -13.98 1.46
CA ARG A 41 3.49 -13.52 2.79
C ARG A 41 4.44 -12.49 3.40
N GLY A 42 4.96 -11.57 2.60
CA GLY A 42 5.90 -10.54 3.08
C GLY A 42 5.35 -9.68 4.23
N TYR A 43 4.02 -9.60 4.34
CA TYR A 43 3.29 -8.93 5.41
C TYR A 43 3.44 -9.61 6.78
N ALA A 44 3.85 -10.88 6.84
CA ALA A 44 4.19 -11.58 8.09
C ALA A 44 5.24 -10.81 8.91
N ALA A 45 6.18 -10.14 8.23
CA ALA A 45 7.22 -9.34 8.87
C ALA A 45 6.71 -8.04 9.51
N LEU A 46 5.46 -7.63 9.23
CA LEU A 46 4.84 -6.43 9.81
C LEU A 46 4.29 -6.70 11.23
N LEU A 47 4.08 -7.97 11.59
CA LEU A 47 3.56 -8.36 12.89
C LEU A 47 4.65 -8.48 13.97
N ALA A 48 5.92 -8.44 13.57
CA ALA A 48 7.05 -8.40 14.48
C ALA A 48 7.35 -6.95 14.94
N PRO A 49 8.01 -6.75 16.10
CA PRO A 49 8.51 -5.44 16.49
C PRO A 49 9.49 -4.86 15.44
N ARG A 50 9.34 -3.56 15.13
CA ARG A 50 10.12 -2.87 14.09
C ARG A 50 10.71 -1.56 14.61
N PRO A 51 11.88 -1.13 14.08
CA PRO A 51 12.56 0.08 14.56
C PRO A 51 11.84 1.38 14.16
N SER A 52 11.06 1.36 13.07
CA SER A 52 10.38 2.50 12.46
C SER A 52 9.24 2.03 11.55
N ILE A 53 8.46 2.98 11.03
CA ILE A 53 7.47 2.79 9.96
C ILE A 53 8.14 3.03 8.61
N TRP A 54 7.83 2.21 7.62
CA TRP A 54 8.37 2.27 6.27
C TRP A 54 7.28 2.11 5.22
N CYS A 55 6.96 3.20 4.51
CA CYS A 55 5.94 3.22 3.47
C CYS A 55 6.57 3.20 2.07
N THR A 56 5.81 2.71 1.09
CA THR A 56 6.11 2.95 -0.33
C THR A 56 5.29 4.11 -0.87
N LEU A 57 5.88 4.87 -1.78
CA LEU A 57 5.21 5.95 -2.50
C LEU A 57 4.52 5.46 -3.78
N SER A 58 4.76 4.20 -4.16
CA SER A 58 4.17 3.56 -5.35
C SER A 58 4.24 4.43 -6.61
N ARG A 59 5.33 5.19 -6.73
CA ARG A 59 5.51 6.18 -7.79
C ARG A 59 5.41 5.52 -9.14
N THR A 60 4.72 6.17 -10.07
CA THR A 60 4.47 5.70 -11.45
C THR A 60 3.64 4.42 -11.59
N ARG A 61 3.23 3.77 -10.49
CA ARG A 61 2.42 2.54 -10.50
C ARG A 61 0.95 2.80 -10.81
N HIS A 62 0.48 4.02 -10.59
CA HIS A 62 -0.92 4.38 -10.78
C HIS A 62 -1.01 5.79 -11.37
N TRP A 63 -1.97 6.01 -12.26
CA TRP A 63 -2.22 7.28 -12.92
C TRP A 63 -3.73 7.56 -12.93
N ASP A 64 -4.13 8.80 -13.23
CA ASP A 64 -5.56 9.13 -13.38
C ASP A 64 -6.25 8.30 -14.47
N ARG A 65 -5.48 7.76 -15.42
CA ARG A 65 -5.92 6.88 -16.51
C ARG A 65 -5.70 5.39 -16.26
N SER A 66 -5.19 5.01 -15.09
CA SER A 66 -5.00 3.60 -14.76
C SER A 66 -6.37 2.94 -14.53
N PRO A 67 -6.53 1.65 -14.84
CA PRO A 67 -7.68 0.88 -14.39
C PRO A 67 -7.84 1.01 -12.87
N LEU A 68 -9.08 1.17 -12.39
CA LEU A 68 -9.39 1.36 -10.96
C LEU A 68 -8.80 0.26 -10.08
N VAL A 69 -8.79 -0.98 -10.58
CA VAL A 69 -8.26 -2.15 -9.87
C VAL A 69 -6.79 -2.00 -9.48
N VAL A 70 -6.00 -1.23 -10.23
CA VAL A 70 -4.58 -0.99 -9.91
C VAL A 70 -4.45 -0.24 -8.59
N ILE A 71 -5.35 0.72 -8.31
CA ILE A 71 -5.35 1.47 -7.05
C ILE A 71 -5.73 0.55 -5.89
N ARG A 72 -6.70 -0.35 -6.11
CA ARG A 72 -7.12 -1.35 -5.14
C ARG A 72 -5.99 -2.29 -4.71
N HIS A 73 -5.05 -2.59 -5.60
CA HIS A 73 -3.96 -3.52 -5.27
C HIS A 73 -2.79 -2.90 -4.50
N LEU A 74 -2.68 -1.57 -4.44
CA LEU A 74 -1.47 -0.92 -3.92
C LEU A 74 -1.23 -1.24 -2.43
N SER A 75 -2.30 -1.36 -1.64
CA SER A 75 -2.18 -1.72 -0.22
C SER A 75 -1.61 -3.13 -0.06
N GLU A 76 -2.16 -4.10 -0.79
CA GLU A 76 -1.66 -5.48 -0.75
C GLU A 76 -0.23 -5.57 -1.27
N GLU A 77 0.09 -4.83 -2.33
CA GLU A 77 1.45 -4.73 -2.87
C GLU A 77 2.44 -4.22 -1.80
N ALA A 78 2.09 -3.14 -1.10
CA ALA A 78 2.91 -2.56 -0.05
C ALA A 78 3.19 -3.59 1.06
N ILE A 79 2.16 -4.23 1.59
CA ILE A 79 2.33 -5.18 2.68
C ILE A 79 3.06 -6.46 2.22
N GLN A 80 2.90 -6.92 0.97
CA GLN A 80 3.65 -8.05 0.40
C GLN A 80 5.16 -7.76 0.25
N ARG A 81 5.57 -6.49 0.23
CA ARG A 81 6.99 -6.09 0.31
C ARG A 81 7.49 -6.02 1.76
N GLY A 82 6.58 -6.03 2.72
CA GLY A 82 6.85 -5.81 4.14
C GLY A 82 6.95 -4.31 4.46
N HIS A 83 6.19 -3.48 3.76
CA HIS A 83 6.02 -2.06 4.05
C HIS A 83 4.76 -1.86 4.90
N ASP A 84 4.82 -0.87 5.79
CA ASP A 84 3.73 -0.52 6.71
C ASP A 84 2.56 0.20 6.02
N GLY A 85 2.70 0.54 4.73
CA GLY A 85 1.62 1.11 3.92
C GLY A 85 2.10 1.97 2.76
N LEU A 86 1.23 2.88 2.33
CA LEU A 86 1.48 3.84 1.25
C LEU A 86 1.75 5.23 1.83
N GLY A 87 2.63 6.00 1.18
CA GLY A 87 2.97 7.37 1.55
C GLY A 87 2.73 8.35 0.39
N ASP A 88 2.56 9.64 0.73
CA ASP A 88 2.38 10.76 -0.23
C ASP A 88 1.29 10.46 -1.28
N PHE A 89 0.26 9.73 -0.86
CA PHE A 89 -0.79 9.26 -1.74
C PHE A 89 -1.76 10.43 -1.98
N GLY A 90 -1.75 10.99 -3.19
CA GLY A 90 -2.47 12.23 -3.51
C GLY A 90 -3.97 12.13 -3.28
N ALA A 91 -4.43 12.48 -2.08
CA ALA A 91 -5.84 12.42 -1.69
C ALA A 91 -6.62 13.59 -2.29
N GLU A 92 -6.11 14.82 -2.12
CA GLU A 92 -6.85 16.06 -2.41
C GLU A 92 -6.00 17.12 -3.13
N ASN A 93 -5.04 16.72 -3.98
CA ASN A 93 -4.29 17.66 -4.82
C ASN A 93 -5.14 18.19 -5.98
N PHE A 94 -6.19 18.93 -5.66
CA PHE A 94 -7.15 19.44 -6.62
C PHE A 94 -6.49 20.43 -7.59
N PRO A 95 -6.90 20.41 -8.86
CA PRO A 95 -6.49 21.42 -9.82
C PRO A 95 -6.93 22.81 -9.36
N ILE A 96 -6.03 23.78 -9.45
CA ILE A 96 -6.33 25.20 -9.27
C ILE A 96 -6.35 25.91 -10.63
N GLU A 97 -7.18 26.93 -10.76
CA GLU A 97 -7.26 27.70 -12.01
C GLU A 97 -5.94 28.44 -12.26
N TYR A 98 -5.54 28.47 -13.53
CA TYR A 98 -4.32 29.14 -13.96
C TYR A 98 -4.53 30.67 -13.87
N PRO A 99 -3.73 31.42 -13.07
CA PRO A 99 -3.98 32.83 -12.81
C PRO A 99 -4.04 33.71 -14.07
N LYS A 100 -3.34 33.28 -15.13
CA LYS A 100 -3.20 34.01 -16.39
C LYS A 100 -4.00 33.41 -17.56
N ARG A 101 -4.71 32.29 -17.35
CA ARG A 101 -5.43 31.58 -18.42
C ARG A 101 -6.75 31.02 -17.90
N LYS A 102 -7.80 31.84 -17.98
CA LYS A 102 -9.15 31.48 -17.55
C LYS A 102 -9.59 30.14 -18.16
N GLY A 103 -10.18 29.27 -17.35
CA GLY A 103 -10.64 27.93 -17.75
C GLY A 103 -9.53 26.90 -17.98
N ARG A 104 -8.25 27.26 -17.78
CA ARG A 104 -7.16 26.29 -17.69
C ARG A 104 -6.87 26.01 -16.24
N PHE A 105 -6.62 24.75 -15.92
CA PHE A 105 -6.27 24.34 -14.57
C PHE A 105 -4.88 23.73 -14.55
N PHE A 106 -4.21 23.88 -13.42
CA PHE A 106 -2.95 23.21 -13.16
C PHE A 106 -2.92 22.73 -11.73
N ASN A 107 -1.99 21.83 -11.51
CA ASN A 107 -1.89 21.06 -10.30
C ASN A 107 -0.61 21.52 -9.59
N LEU A 108 -0.74 21.99 -8.34
CA LEU A 108 0.42 22.45 -7.56
C LEU A 108 1.36 21.27 -7.28
N GLY A 109 2.58 21.31 -7.83
CA GLY A 109 3.54 20.25 -7.60
C GLY A 109 3.92 20.19 -6.11
N ALA A 110 3.83 19.00 -5.51
CA ALA A 110 4.35 18.73 -4.15
C ALA A 110 5.88 18.45 -4.15
N GLY A 111 6.58 18.85 -5.21
CA GLY A 111 7.98 18.49 -5.46
C GLY A 111 8.13 17.10 -6.10
N ARG A 112 9.01 16.97 -7.11
CA ARG A 112 9.25 15.68 -7.82
C ARG A 112 10.06 14.67 -6.98
N GLY A 113 10.58 15.09 -5.83
CA GLY A 113 11.51 14.30 -4.99
C GLY A 113 10.82 13.28 -4.09
N THR A 114 9.58 13.54 -3.66
CA THR A 114 8.82 12.68 -2.73
C THR A 114 7.80 11.79 -3.43
N GLY A 115 7.60 11.92 -4.74
CA GLY A 115 7.17 10.85 -5.63
C GLY A 115 5.73 10.33 -5.54
N GLY A 116 4.95 10.66 -4.50
CA GLY A 116 3.54 10.31 -4.46
C GLY A 116 2.68 11.51 -4.88
N GLY A 117 1.61 11.24 -5.62
CA GLY A 117 0.77 12.31 -6.15
C GLY A 117 1.48 13.20 -7.16
N ASN A 118 1.19 14.50 -7.11
CA ASN A 118 1.14 15.39 -8.26
C ASN A 118 2.29 15.30 -9.29
N ASN A 119 1.96 14.97 -10.55
CA ASN A 119 2.85 14.75 -11.72
C ASN A 119 3.71 13.47 -11.71
N ALA A 120 3.60 12.58 -10.72
CA ALA A 120 4.33 11.32 -10.70
C ALA A 120 3.45 10.07 -10.50
N SER A 121 2.20 10.25 -10.07
CA SER A 121 1.15 9.22 -10.02
C SER A 121 -0.26 9.86 -10.09
N THR A 122 -1.33 9.11 -9.76
CA THR A 122 -2.71 9.64 -9.59
C THR A 122 -2.73 10.90 -8.74
N ARG A 123 -3.44 11.93 -9.21
CA ARG A 123 -3.36 13.28 -8.64
C ARG A 123 -4.15 13.45 -7.36
N ALA A 124 -5.42 13.07 -7.38
CA ALA A 124 -6.38 13.21 -6.27
C ALA A 124 -7.30 12.01 -6.23
N LEU A 125 -7.36 11.22 -5.15
CA LEU A 125 -8.34 10.13 -4.99
C LEU A 125 -9.74 10.65 -4.71
N LEU A 126 -9.84 11.83 -4.10
CA LEU A 126 -11.09 12.48 -3.79
C LEU A 126 -11.45 13.44 -4.94
N ALA A 127 -12.70 13.88 -4.97
CA ALA A 127 -13.15 14.97 -5.82
C ALA A 127 -13.47 16.21 -4.96
N PRO A 128 -13.35 17.44 -5.50
CA PRO A 128 -13.80 18.63 -4.79
C PRO A 128 -15.34 18.65 -4.74
N GLY A 129 -15.90 18.78 -3.54
CA GLY A 129 -17.32 19.05 -3.30
C GLY A 129 -17.53 20.47 -2.72
N PRO A 130 -18.79 20.94 -2.64
CA PRO A 130 -19.11 22.27 -2.11
C PRO A 130 -18.67 22.48 -0.66
N ASP A 131 -18.69 21.40 0.15
CA ASP A 131 -18.32 21.42 1.57
C ASP A 131 -16.98 20.75 1.87
N GLY A 132 -16.20 20.43 0.82
CA GLY A 132 -14.91 19.76 0.95
C GLY A 132 -14.78 18.49 0.09
N PRO A 133 -13.68 17.73 0.26
CA PRO A 133 -13.43 16.51 -0.51
C PRO A 133 -14.54 15.47 -0.37
N VAL A 134 -14.94 14.85 -1.48
CA VAL A 134 -15.90 13.74 -1.52
C VAL A 134 -15.25 12.47 -2.04
N ALA A 135 -15.73 11.33 -1.53
CA ALA A 135 -15.31 10.01 -1.97
C ALA A 135 -15.59 9.82 -3.48
N THR A 136 -14.68 9.14 -4.16
CA THR A 136 -14.83 8.74 -5.57
C THR A 136 -14.63 7.23 -5.70
N GLU A 137 -14.88 6.66 -6.88
CA GLU A 137 -14.61 5.24 -7.11
C GLU A 137 -13.12 4.89 -6.88
N ARG A 138 -12.20 5.83 -7.09
CA ARG A 138 -10.77 5.61 -6.81
C ARG A 138 -10.48 5.53 -5.31
N PHE A 139 -11.17 6.36 -4.52
CA PHE A 139 -11.06 6.29 -3.07
C PHE A 139 -11.67 4.98 -2.54
N GLU A 140 -12.84 4.58 -3.04
CA GLU A 140 -13.49 3.33 -2.62
C GLU A 140 -12.65 2.10 -2.97
N MET A 141 -12.00 2.08 -4.14
CA MET A 141 -11.07 1.02 -4.52
C MET A 141 -9.86 0.96 -3.59
N PHE A 142 -9.31 2.12 -3.21
CA PHE A 142 -8.22 2.19 -2.25
C PHE A 142 -8.65 1.70 -0.86
N ARG A 143 -9.85 2.10 -0.40
CA ARG A 143 -10.43 1.68 0.88
C ARG A 143 -10.65 0.18 0.93
N GLU A 144 -11.31 -0.39 -0.08
CA GLU A 144 -11.54 -1.84 -0.18
C GLU A 144 -10.21 -2.62 -0.20
N GLY A 145 -9.23 -2.17 -0.99
CA GLY A 145 -7.89 -2.77 -1.03
C GLY A 145 -7.19 -2.75 0.33
N THR A 146 -7.40 -1.70 1.11
CA THR A 146 -6.88 -1.57 2.47
C THR A 146 -7.58 -2.55 3.42
N GLU A 147 -8.90 -2.64 3.39
CA GLU A 147 -9.69 -3.59 4.20
C GLU A 147 -9.28 -5.06 3.92
N LEU A 148 -9.04 -5.41 2.66
CA LEU A 148 -8.53 -6.74 2.29
C LEU A 148 -7.10 -6.98 2.80
N SER A 149 -6.26 -5.94 2.78
CA SER A 149 -4.89 -6.03 3.32
C SER A 149 -4.90 -6.26 4.84
N GLU A 150 -5.81 -5.62 5.57
CA GLU A 150 -6.02 -5.86 6.99
C GLU A 150 -6.55 -7.29 7.26
N ALA A 151 -7.42 -7.83 6.40
CA ALA A 151 -7.86 -9.22 6.52
C ALA A 151 -6.70 -10.22 6.34
N LEU A 152 -5.75 -9.95 5.45
CA LEU A 152 -4.52 -10.77 5.32
C LEU A 152 -3.68 -10.73 6.60
N LEU A 153 -3.44 -9.53 7.14
CA LEU A 153 -2.71 -9.35 8.39
C LEU A 153 -3.41 -10.02 9.58
N TYR A 154 -4.73 -9.95 9.64
CA TYR A 154 -5.55 -10.59 10.66
C TYR A 154 -5.39 -12.12 10.65
N LEU A 155 -5.52 -12.75 9.49
CA LEU A 155 -5.34 -14.19 9.33
C LEU A 155 -3.90 -14.63 9.63
N GLU A 156 -2.92 -13.88 9.13
CA GLU A 156 -1.50 -14.11 9.41
C GLU A 156 -1.21 -14.06 10.91
N LYS A 157 -1.76 -13.05 11.60
CA LYS A 157 -1.61 -12.89 13.05
C LYS A 157 -2.24 -14.05 13.82
N ALA A 158 -3.41 -14.51 13.41
CA ALA A 158 -4.06 -15.67 14.02
C ALA A 158 -3.19 -16.93 13.93
N LEU A 159 -2.50 -17.15 12.79
CA LEU A 159 -1.54 -18.25 12.64
C LEU A 159 -0.30 -18.07 13.53
N GLN A 160 0.34 -16.89 13.48
CA GLN A 160 1.59 -16.63 14.23
C GLN A 160 1.38 -16.73 15.75
N GLU A 161 0.25 -16.24 16.24
CA GLU A 161 -0.12 -16.30 17.65
C GLU A 161 -0.78 -17.62 18.06
N LYS A 162 -0.92 -18.58 17.12
CA LYS A 162 -1.54 -19.89 17.34
C LYS A 162 -2.95 -19.81 17.91
N ARG A 163 -3.73 -18.80 17.50
CA ARG A 163 -5.15 -18.66 17.91
C ARG A 163 -6.08 -19.62 17.17
N ILE A 164 -5.61 -20.20 16.08
CA ILE A 164 -6.29 -21.24 15.31
C ILE A 164 -5.36 -22.43 15.13
N ASP A 165 -5.93 -23.63 15.06
CA ASP A 165 -5.20 -24.88 14.89
C ASP A 165 -5.94 -25.83 13.93
N GLY A 166 -5.46 -27.09 13.86
CA GLY A 166 -6.15 -28.16 13.16
C GLY A 166 -6.39 -27.89 11.67
N GLU A 167 -7.62 -28.16 11.23
CA GLU A 167 -8.04 -27.99 9.83
C GLU A 167 -8.14 -26.52 9.42
N LEU A 168 -8.65 -25.65 10.29
CA LEU A 168 -8.80 -24.23 9.99
C LEU A 168 -7.43 -23.56 9.79
N ALA A 169 -6.45 -23.85 10.66
CA ALA A 169 -5.09 -23.33 10.47
C ALA A 169 -4.49 -23.79 9.14
N ARG A 170 -4.62 -25.06 8.76
CA ARG A 170 -4.13 -25.57 7.46
C ARG A 170 -4.81 -24.90 6.27
N LYS A 171 -6.12 -24.66 6.36
CA LYS A 171 -6.92 -24.00 5.32
C LYS A 171 -6.47 -22.54 5.13
N VAL A 172 -6.30 -21.80 6.23
CA VAL A 172 -5.83 -20.41 6.21
C VAL A 172 -4.39 -20.33 5.67
N ASP A 173 -3.49 -21.16 6.20
CA ASP A 173 -2.07 -21.19 5.80
C ASP A 173 -1.91 -21.44 4.30
N SER A 174 -2.58 -22.49 3.78
CA SER A 174 -2.56 -22.83 2.36
C SER A 174 -3.15 -21.73 1.48
N TYR A 175 -4.21 -21.06 1.94
CA TYR A 175 -4.84 -19.95 1.22
C TYR A 175 -3.93 -18.73 1.11
N LEU A 176 -3.32 -18.28 2.23
CA LEU A 176 -2.43 -17.12 2.25
C LEU A 176 -1.20 -17.34 1.37
N ASP A 177 -0.66 -18.56 1.40
CA ASP A 177 0.43 -19.00 0.54
C ASP A 177 0.05 -18.89 -0.94
N ARG A 178 -1.08 -19.50 -1.31
CA ARG A 178 -1.55 -19.53 -2.70
C ARG A 178 -1.87 -18.14 -3.24
N ARG A 179 -2.56 -17.30 -2.44
CA ARG A 179 -2.88 -15.93 -2.82
C ARG A 179 -1.61 -15.13 -3.09
N SER A 180 -0.62 -15.25 -2.20
CA SER A 180 0.65 -14.53 -2.36
C SER A 180 1.39 -14.94 -3.62
N GLU A 181 1.42 -16.24 -3.93
CA GLU A 181 2.03 -16.76 -5.16
C GLU A 181 1.34 -16.24 -6.42
N ILE A 182 0.00 -16.23 -6.44
CA ILE A 182 -0.79 -15.69 -7.57
C ILE A 182 -0.52 -14.20 -7.75
N PHE A 183 -0.54 -13.42 -6.66
CA PHE A 183 -0.28 -11.99 -6.68
C PHE A 183 1.11 -11.70 -7.29
N ILE A 184 2.15 -12.40 -6.79
CA ILE A 184 3.53 -12.25 -7.25
C ILE A 184 3.65 -12.63 -8.73
N ARG A 185 3.08 -13.77 -9.12
CA ARG A 185 3.10 -14.23 -10.51
C ARG A 185 2.47 -13.19 -11.43
N ASP A 186 1.27 -12.73 -11.13
CA ASP A 186 0.51 -11.83 -12.00
C ASP A 186 1.17 -10.45 -12.06
N TRP A 187 1.71 -9.95 -10.94
CA TRP A 187 2.49 -8.71 -10.89
C TRP A 187 3.70 -8.74 -11.83
N TYR A 188 4.47 -9.83 -11.81
CA TYR A 188 5.70 -9.94 -12.61
C TYR A 188 5.44 -10.43 -14.05
N SER A 189 4.27 -11.00 -14.34
CA SER A 189 3.97 -11.70 -15.60
C SER A 189 4.18 -10.88 -16.89
N ARG A 190 3.99 -9.56 -16.82
CA ARG A 190 4.06 -8.66 -18.00
C ARG A 190 5.25 -7.70 -17.98
N GLY A 191 6.07 -7.74 -16.93
CA GLY A 191 7.20 -6.83 -16.74
C GLY A 191 6.81 -5.40 -16.36
N THR A 192 7.82 -4.56 -16.12
CA THR A 192 7.66 -3.21 -15.54
C THR A 192 6.89 -2.22 -16.42
N ALA A 193 6.81 -2.46 -17.74
CA ALA A 193 6.04 -1.63 -18.67
C ALA A 193 4.52 -1.68 -18.41
N PHE A 194 4.03 -2.69 -17.68
CA PHE A 194 2.61 -2.90 -17.39
C PHE A 194 2.27 -2.75 -15.91
N ILE A 195 3.19 -2.18 -15.12
CA ILE A 195 3.05 -1.98 -13.67
C ILE A 195 1.79 -1.18 -13.29
N ASN A 196 1.25 -0.40 -14.23
CA ASN A 196 0.05 0.43 -14.06
C ASN A 196 -1.18 -0.09 -14.82
N ARG A 197 -1.15 -1.33 -15.32
CA ARG A 197 -2.20 -1.98 -16.14
C ARG A 197 -2.28 -3.50 -15.88
N TRP A 198 -2.05 -3.91 -14.65
CA TRP A 198 -2.09 -5.31 -14.27
C TRP A 198 -3.39 -5.63 -13.52
N SER A 199 -3.73 -6.92 -13.49
CA SER A 199 -4.92 -7.46 -12.84
C SER A 199 -4.63 -8.90 -12.41
N ILE A 200 -5.32 -9.38 -11.38
CA ILE A 200 -5.19 -10.74 -10.89
C ILE A 200 -6.37 -11.57 -11.40
N ALA A 201 -6.09 -12.71 -12.03
CA ALA A 201 -7.16 -13.61 -12.49
C ALA A 201 -7.88 -14.27 -11.29
N GLY A 202 -9.22 -14.28 -11.29
CA GLY A 202 -10.03 -14.86 -10.21
C GLY A 202 -9.93 -14.08 -8.89
N GLN A 203 -9.59 -12.79 -8.96
CA GLN A 203 -9.35 -11.98 -7.78
C GLN A 203 -10.57 -11.86 -6.88
N PHE A 204 -11.75 -11.59 -7.44
CA PHE A 204 -12.94 -11.33 -6.64
C PHE A 204 -13.41 -12.58 -5.89
N GLU A 205 -13.28 -13.76 -6.51
CA GLU A 205 -13.52 -15.05 -5.84
C GLU A 205 -12.48 -15.30 -4.74
N SER A 206 -11.22 -14.94 -4.99
CA SER A 206 -10.17 -14.99 -3.98
C SER A 206 -10.47 -14.07 -2.80
N ASP A 207 -10.95 -12.84 -3.04
CA ASP A 207 -11.27 -11.85 -2.01
C ASP A 207 -12.49 -12.28 -1.18
N ALA A 208 -13.53 -12.83 -1.81
CA ALA A 208 -14.65 -13.43 -1.10
C ALA A 208 -14.16 -14.55 -0.16
N LYS A 209 -13.23 -15.39 -0.64
CA LYS A 209 -12.65 -16.45 0.20
C LYS A 209 -11.81 -15.90 1.35
N LEU A 210 -11.08 -14.80 1.15
CA LEU A 210 -10.33 -14.13 2.22
C LEU A 210 -11.25 -13.69 3.35
N LEU A 211 -12.36 -13.02 3.01
CA LEU A 211 -13.32 -12.52 3.99
C LEU A 211 -14.10 -13.66 4.68
N GLU A 212 -14.44 -14.72 3.95
CA GLU A 212 -15.03 -15.94 4.52
C GLU A 212 -14.11 -16.55 5.59
N LEU A 213 -12.83 -16.73 5.28
CA LEU A 213 -11.84 -17.25 6.22
C LEU A 213 -11.65 -16.31 7.43
N ALA A 214 -11.62 -15.00 7.21
CA ALA A 214 -11.56 -14.03 8.31
C ALA A 214 -12.76 -14.17 9.25
N GLY A 215 -13.95 -14.39 8.69
CA GLY A 215 -15.17 -14.71 9.46
C GLY A 215 -15.07 -16.01 10.26
N GLU A 216 -14.58 -17.09 9.65
CA GLU A 216 -14.35 -18.38 10.32
C GLU A 216 -13.38 -18.24 11.51
N VAL A 217 -12.27 -17.52 11.31
CA VAL A 217 -11.27 -17.26 12.37
C VAL A 217 -11.82 -16.39 13.49
N ALA A 218 -12.62 -15.36 13.16
CA ALA A 218 -13.29 -14.53 14.16
C ALA A 218 -14.27 -15.34 15.02
N ALA A 219 -15.03 -16.25 14.42
CA ALA A 219 -16.02 -17.06 15.15
C ALA A 219 -15.39 -17.99 16.22
N VAL A 220 -14.15 -18.43 16.03
CA VAL A 220 -13.43 -19.25 17.02
C VAL A 220 -12.61 -18.43 18.01
N SER A 221 -12.19 -17.22 17.65
CA SER A 221 -11.37 -16.34 18.51
C SER A 221 -12.16 -15.63 19.63
N VAL A 222 -13.49 -15.66 19.57
CA VAL A 222 -14.40 -15.05 20.57
C VAL A 222 -14.76 -16.04 21.70
N ARG A 223 -14.22 -17.25 21.67
CA ARG A 223 -14.38 -18.28 22.71
C ARG A 223 -13.12 -18.39 23.56
#